data_AF-A0A349CKD4-F1
#
_entry.id   AF-A0A349CKD4-F1
#
_cell.length_a   1.000
_cell.length_b   1.000
_cell.length_c   1.000
_cell.angle_alpha   90.00
_cell.angle_beta   90.00
_cell.angle_gamma   90.00
#
_symmetry.space_group_name_H-M   'P 1'
#
loop_
_entity.id
_entity.type
_entity.pdbx_description
1 polymer ?
#
loop_
_entity_poly.entity_id
_entity_poly.type
_entity_poly.pdbx_seq_one_letter_code
_entity_poly.pdbx_strand_id
1 'polypeptide(L)'
;MQEEQSLVHQAQKCNQEAFAKLYEQNFDKIYRYISLKVGNNTEAEDMTQQVFIKALQSISSYKWKDVPFSAWLFRIAHNHVIDYYRKQSRQSTTPL
;
A
#
# COMPACT_ATOMS: atom_id res chain seq x y z
N MET A 1 17.13 5.50 -8.71
CA MET A 1 16.83 6.37 -7.55
C MET A 1 16.35 7.75 -7.98
N GLN A 2 17.07 8.49 -8.85
CA GLN A 2 16.62 9.81 -9.34
C GLN A 2 15.27 9.79 -10.07
N GLU A 3 15.01 8.75 -10.87
CA GLU A 3 13.73 8.61 -11.59
C GLU A 3 12.55 8.39 -10.63
N GLU A 4 12.67 7.46 -9.67
CA GLU A 4 11.64 7.21 -8.64
C GLU A 4 11.36 8.47 -7.82
N GLN A 5 12.40 9.19 -7.41
CA GLN A 5 12.26 10.45 -6.68
C GLN A 5 11.55 11.53 -7.50
N SER A 6 11.84 11.63 -8.80
CA SER A 6 11.15 12.55 -9.70
C SER A 6 9.67 12.18 -9.87
N LEU A 7 9.36 10.89 -10.03
CA LEU A 7 7.98 10.41 -10.13
C LEU A 7 7.19 10.73 -8.85
N VAL A 8 7.79 10.51 -7.68
CA VAL A 8 7.19 10.87 -6.39
C VAL A 8 6.91 12.37 -6.32
N HIS A 9 7.89 13.21 -6.67
CA HIS A 9 7.72 14.67 -6.64
C HIS A 9 6.63 15.16 -7.58
N GLN A 10 6.52 14.56 -8.77
CA GLN A 10 5.44 14.88 -9.70
C GLN A 10 4.08 14.41 -9.19
N ALA A 11 4.00 13.20 -8.64
CA ALA A 11 2.77 12.67 -8.06
C ALA A 11 2.28 13.51 -6.87
N GLN A 12 3.19 14.08 -6.08
CA GLN A 12 2.88 15.05 -5.01
C GLN A 12 2.23 16.34 -5.53
N LYS A 13 2.47 16.69 -6.80
CA LYS A 13 1.86 17.84 -7.48
C LYS A 13 0.59 17.46 -8.26
N CYS A 14 -0.08 16.38 -7.84
CA CYS A 14 -1.30 15.86 -8.48
C CYS A 14 -1.11 15.37 -9.93
N ASN A 15 0.13 15.05 -10.34
CA ASN A 15 0.35 14.39 -11.63
C ASN A 15 -0.10 12.92 -11.57
N GLN A 16 -1.21 12.61 -12.23
CA GLN A 16 -1.81 11.27 -12.25
C GLN A 16 -0.93 10.25 -12.97
N GLU A 17 -0.28 10.62 -14.08
CA GLU A 17 0.60 9.73 -14.83
C GLU A 17 1.83 9.31 -14.02
N ALA A 18 2.38 10.24 -13.24
CA ALA A 18 3.50 9.96 -12.35
C ALA A 18 3.11 8.94 -11.27
N PHE A 19 1.90 9.08 -10.69
CA PHE A 19 1.39 8.10 -9.74
C PHE A 19 1.08 6.76 -10.40
N ALA A 20 0.52 6.75 -11.61
CA ALA A 20 0.24 5.52 -12.36
C ALA A 20 1.52 4.70 -12.60
N LYS A 21 2.64 5.35 -12.95
CA LYS A 21 3.94 4.67 -13.08
C LYS A 21 4.42 4.08 -11.75
N LEU A 22 4.27 4.83 -10.65
CA LEU A 22 4.59 4.31 -9.31
C LEU A 22 3.70 3.13 -8.92
N TYR A 23 2.43 3.17 -9.30
CA TYR A 23 1.49 2.08 -9.09
C TYR A 23 1.93 0.82 -9.86
N GLU A 24 2.15 0.92 -11.18
CA GLU A 24 2.58 -0.21 -12.03
C GLU A 24 3.86 -0.88 -11.52
N GLN A 25 4.83 -0.08 -11.07
CA GLN A 25 6.12 -0.58 -10.56
C GLN A 25 6.03 -1.33 -9.22
N ASN A 26 4.95 -1.13 -8.46
CA ASN A 26 4.80 -1.62 -7.10
C ASN A 26 3.60 -2.54 -6.88
N PHE A 27 2.60 -2.52 -7.76
CA PHE A 27 1.35 -3.27 -7.62
C PHE A 27 1.60 -4.76 -7.34
N ASP A 28 2.34 -5.42 -8.22
CA ASP A 28 2.65 -6.85 -8.09
C ASP A 28 3.36 -7.19 -6.77
N LYS A 29 4.24 -6.30 -6.30
CA LYS A 29 5.00 -6.52 -5.06
C LYS A 29 4.10 -6.45 -3.83
N ILE A 30 3.21 -5.45 -3.80
CA ILE A 30 2.28 -5.25 -2.70
C ILE A 30 1.20 -6.33 -2.72
N TYR A 31 0.63 -6.64 -3.89
CA TYR A 31 -0.35 -7.70 -4.03
C TYR A 31 0.20 -9.04 -3.55
N ARG A 32 1.38 -9.46 -4.05
CA ARG A 32 2.01 -10.72 -3.61
C ARG A 32 2.27 -10.75 -2.12
N TYR A 33 2.74 -9.64 -1.53
CA TYR A 33 2.97 -9.56 -0.10
C TYR A 33 1.69 -9.77 0.71
N ILE A 34 0.59 -9.12 0.32
CA ILE A 34 -0.69 -9.24 1.02
C ILE A 34 -1.28 -10.64 0.80
N SER A 35 -1.29 -11.15 -0.43
CA SER A 35 -1.80 -12.48 -0.76
C SER A 35 -1.10 -13.58 0.04
N LEU A 36 0.23 -13.50 0.21
CA LEU A 36 1.00 -14.45 1.02
C LEU A 36 0.66 -14.40 2.51
N LYS A 37 0.14 -13.29 3.02
CA LYS A 37 -0.28 -13.17 4.42
C LYS A 37 -1.72 -13.63 4.59
N VAL A 38 -2.63 -13.05 3.83
CA VAL A 38 -4.08 -13.22 4.04
C VAL A 38 -4.59 -14.55 3.51
N GLY A 39 -3.97 -15.13 2.47
CA GLY A 39 -4.36 -16.43 1.90
C GLY A 39 -5.71 -16.44 1.18
N ASN A 40 -6.41 -15.30 1.11
CA ASN A 40 -7.65 -15.10 0.36
C ASN A 40 -7.41 -14.04 -0.72
N ASN A 41 -7.64 -14.41 -1.98
CA ASN A 41 -7.36 -13.56 -3.14
C ASN A 41 -8.25 -12.31 -3.20
N THR A 42 -9.52 -12.43 -2.84
CA THR A 42 -10.49 -11.31 -2.86
C THR A 42 -10.13 -10.27 -1.79
N GLU A 43 -9.84 -10.74 -0.58
CA GLU A 43 -9.37 -9.85 0.50
C GLU A 43 -8.03 -9.20 0.14
N ALA A 44 -7.11 -9.97 -0.47
CA ALA A 44 -5.82 -9.43 -0.88
C ALA A 44 -5.95 -8.35 -1.96
N GLU A 45 -6.86 -8.52 -2.92
CA GLU A 45 -7.15 -7.53 -3.96
C GLU A 45 -7.71 -6.23 -3.36
N ASP A 46 -8.75 -6.33 -2.52
CA ASP A 46 -9.36 -5.17 -1.84
C ASP A 46 -8.33 -4.44 -0.97
N MET A 47 -7.58 -5.17 -0.16
CA MET A 47 -6.53 -4.58 0.68
C MET A 47 -5.43 -3.91 -0.15
N THR A 48 -5.06 -4.49 -1.29
CA THR A 48 -4.08 -3.87 -2.20
C THR A 48 -4.62 -2.55 -2.74
N GLN A 49 -5.87 -2.51 -3.18
CA GLN A 49 -6.52 -1.26 -3.63
C GLN A 49 -6.52 -0.21 -2.50
N GLN A 50 -6.89 -0.59 -1.29
CA GLN A 50 -6.88 0.31 -0.13
C GLN A 50 -5.48 0.88 0.17
N VAL A 51 -4.42 0.07 0.04
CA VAL A 51 -3.04 0.53 0.20
C VAL A 51 -2.71 1.63 -0.79
N PHE A 52 -3.05 1.47 -2.07
CA PHE A 52 -2.76 2.48 -3.09
C PHE A 52 -3.65 3.72 -2.97
N ILE A 53 -4.92 3.58 -2.59
CA ILE A 53 -5.79 4.73 -2.26
C ILE A 53 -5.18 5.54 -1.12
N LYS A 54 -4.75 4.87 -0.05
CA LYS A 54 -4.13 5.52 1.10
C LYS A 54 -2.78 6.14 0.74
N ALA A 55 -1.99 5.48 -0.11
CA ALA A 55 -0.76 6.03 -0.65
C ALA A 55 -1.04 7.32 -1.44
N LEU A 56 -2.02 7.33 -2.35
CA LEU A 56 -2.41 8.51 -3.11
C LEU A 56 -2.85 9.67 -2.21
N GLN A 57 -3.66 9.39 -1.19
CA GLN A 57 -4.13 10.40 -0.23
C GLN A 57 -3.01 10.99 0.64
N SER A 58 -1.95 10.22 0.89
CA SER A 58 -0.88 10.60 1.81
C SER A 58 0.45 10.92 1.12
N ILE A 59 0.53 10.81 -0.21
CA ILE A 59 1.77 11.00 -0.98
C ILE A 59 2.34 12.41 -0.79
N SER A 60 1.49 13.43 -0.62
CA SER A 60 1.90 14.81 -0.33
C SER A 60 2.68 14.96 0.99
N SER A 61 2.46 14.06 1.95
CA SER A 61 3.15 14.03 3.24
C SER A 61 4.43 13.18 3.23
N TYR A 62 4.63 12.37 2.19
CA TYR A 62 5.79 11.52 2.05
C TYR A 62 7.05 12.38 1.88
N LYS A 63 8.07 12.11 2.68
CA LYS A 63 9.37 12.79 2.60
C LYS A 63 10.41 11.77 2.18
N TRP A 64 11.11 12.07 1.10
CA TRP A 64 12.28 11.31 0.69
C TRP A 64 13.38 11.49 1.75
N LYS A 65 13.68 10.43 2.51
CA LYS A 65 14.71 10.39 3.57
C LYS A 65 15.59 9.15 3.40
N ASP A 66 16.07 8.93 2.18
CA ASP A 66 16.81 7.70 1.78
C ASP A 66 16.03 6.39 1.98
N VAL A 67 14.73 6.49 2.22
CA VAL A 67 13.80 5.38 2.23
C VAL A 67 13.17 5.29 0.85
N PRO A 68 13.20 4.13 0.18
CA PRO A 68 12.50 3.92 -1.10
C PRO A 68 10.98 4.05 -0.94
N PHE A 69 10.31 4.51 -1.99
CA PHE A 69 8.85 4.63 -2.00
C PHE A 69 8.17 3.28 -1.75
N SER A 70 8.72 2.20 -2.33
CA SER A 70 8.28 0.83 -2.09
C SER A 70 8.28 0.45 -0.60
N ALA A 71 9.29 0.83 0.18
CA ALA A 71 9.36 0.54 1.61
C ALA A 71 8.24 1.26 2.39
N TRP A 72 7.87 2.47 1.97
CA TRP A 72 6.74 3.19 2.53
C TRP A 72 5.40 2.52 2.18
N LEU A 73 5.23 2.02 0.94
CA LEU A 73 4.06 1.21 0.57
C LEU A 73 3.96 -0.07 1.40
N PHE A 74 5.07 -0.78 1.62
CA PHE A 74 5.09 -1.97 2.47
C PHE A 74 4.67 -1.68 3.91
N ARG A 75 5.03 -0.50 4.45
CA ARG A 75 4.56 -0.07 5.77
C ARG A 75 3.04 0.12 5.80
N ILE A 76 2.46 0.71 4.75
CA ILE A 76 1.00 0.87 4.64
C ILE A 76 0.36 -0.51 4.55
N ALA A 77 0.85 -1.39 3.66
CA ALA A 77 0.35 -2.76 3.50
C ALA A 77 0.42 -3.57 4.80
N HIS A 78 1.53 -3.47 5.53
CA HIS A 78 1.70 -4.14 6.81
C HIS A 78 0.65 -3.71 7.84
N ASN A 79 0.35 -2.42 7.94
CA ASN A 79 -0.69 -1.91 8.83
C ASN A 79 -2.07 -2.48 8.46
N HIS A 80 -2.40 -2.54 7.16
CA HIS A 80 -3.66 -3.16 6.70
C HIS A 80 -3.73 -4.64 7.07
N VAL A 81 -2.63 -5.39 6.92
CA VAL A 81 -2.55 -6.80 7.33
C VAL A 81 -2.74 -6.98 8.83
N ILE A 82 -2.12 -6.15 9.66
CA ILE A 82 -2.35 -6.18 11.12
C ILE A 82 -3.82 -5.91 11.45
N ASP A 83 -4.40 -4.89 10.82
CA ASP A 83 -5.81 -4.53 11.05
C ASP A 83 -6.77 -5.64 10.61
N TYR A 84 -6.47 -6.33 9.50
CA TYR A 84 -7.22 -7.48 9.03
C TYR A 84 -7.27 -8.59 10.08
N TYR A 85 -6.12 -9.03 10.61
CA TYR A 85 -6.08 -10.08 11.63
C TYR A 85 -6.71 -9.63 12.96
N ARG A 86 -6.55 -8.36 13.34
CA ARG A 86 -7.19 -7.81 14.53
C ARG A 86 -8.72 -7.86 14.43
N LYS A 87 -9.29 -7.62 13.25
CA LYS A 87 -10.74 -7.74 13.02
C LYS A 87 -11.20 -9.20 13.06
N GLN A 88 -10.46 -10.11 12.43
CA GLN A 88 -10.78 -11.53 12.40
C GLN A 88 -10.79 -12.13 13.83
N SER A 89 -9.81 -11.78 14.66
CA SER A 89 -9.74 -12.24 16.05
C SER A 89 -10.88 -11.72 16.94
N ARG A 90 -11.54 -10.61 16.58
CA ARG A 90 -12.69 -10.07 17.33
C ARG A 90 -14.01 -10.71 16.90
N GLN A 91 -14.09 -11.17 15.65
CA GLN A 91 -15.27 -11.87 15.13
C GLN A 91 -15.38 -13.30 15.67
N SER A 92 -14.26 -13.94 16.05
CA SER A 92 -14.24 -15.28 16.66
C SER A 92 -14.65 -15.32 18.13
N THR A 93 -14.84 -14.16 18.79
CA THR A 93 -15.13 -14.06 20.22
C THR A 93 -16.58 -13.69 20.55
N THR A 94 -17.54 -13.88 19.65
CA THR A 94 -18.96 -13.76 20.01
C THR A 94 -19.44 -15.12 20.56
N PRO A 95 -19.65 -15.29 21.88
CA PRO A 95 -20.31 -16.48 22.39
C PRO A 95 -21.81 -16.37 22.04
N LEU A 96 -22.40 -17.49 21.64
CA LEU A 96 -23.86 -17.69 21.60
C LEU A 96 -24.44 -17.57 23.01
#